data_AF-A0A2T4GYA3-F1
#
_entry.id   AF-A0A2T4GYA3-F1
#
_cell.length_a   1.000
_cell.length_b   1.000
_cell.length_c   1.000
_cell.angle_alpha   90.00
_cell.angle_beta   90.00
_cell.angle_gamma   90.00
#
_symmetry.space_group_name_H-M   'P 1'
#
loop_
_entity.id
_entity.type
_entity.pdbx_description
1 polymer ?
#
loop_
_entity_poly.entity_id
_entity_poly.type
_entity_poly.pdbx_seq_one_letter_code
_entity_poly.pdbx_strand_id
1 'polypeptide(L)'
;MTTNFDDRASYQATKHIFVEEKAKTRNLAPLKRWINWHLLTGSPVQRIVTQYGDEAVYHSVMQLLADKVYESTSIAGQRFPDLFESSTAQTTARAQLREQATKSEQAMLNDITLTYHDDSQDAFDSAETTAAVYGTSDSSSNPSAVSYRASTYRETTKILKLTYYQYRRGDSKLLVGLLLSIAHIRHTAVHRLRTNSIGLERFLADTENLATVLGDNIYTEAISRLYLDAQSTLAELTQNKGIIQLQLRKA
;
A
#
# COMPACT_ATOMS: atom_id res chain seq x y z
N MET A 1 6.47 -41.47 -2.94
CA MET A 1 6.26 -40.70 -1.69
C MET A 1 5.92 -39.28 -2.08
N THR A 2 4.63 -38.94 -2.12
CA THR A 2 4.15 -37.60 -2.48
C THR A 2 4.33 -36.69 -1.26
N THR A 3 5.34 -35.84 -1.29
CA THR A 3 5.46 -34.74 -0.34
C THR A 3 4.16 -33.94 -0.42
N ASN A 4 3.45 -33.84 0.71
CA ASN A 4 2.24 -33.03 0.82
C ASN A 4 2.67 -31.57 0.69
N PHE A 5 2.73 -31.10 -0.55
CA PHE A 5 3.15 -29.77 -0.90
C PHE A 5 2.05 -28.80 -0.50
N ASP A 6 2.37 -27.81 0.33
CA ASP A 6 1.37 -26.88 0.86
C ASP A 6 1.00 -25.83 -0.21
N ASP A 7 -0.03 -26.13 -1.01
CA ASP A 7 -0.62 -25.22 -1.99
C ASP A 7 -0.99 -23.86 -1.37
N ARG A 8 -1.37 -23.85 -0.09
CA ARG A 8 -1.70 -22.62 0.66
C ARG A 8 -0.47 -21.74 0.83
N ALA A 9 0.68 -22.33 1.17
CA ALA A 9 1.94 -21.59 1.32
C ALA A 9 2.36 -20.97 -0.02
N SER A 10 2.17 -21.69 -1.12
CA SER A 10 2.38 -21.17 -2.46
C SER A 10 1.46 -20.03 -2.81
N TYR A 11 0.16 -20.18 -2.58
CA TYR A 11 -0.81 -19.11 -2.78
C TYR A 11 -0.46 -17.86 -1.97
N GLN A 12 -0.18 -18.00 -0.68
CA GLN A 12 0.12 -16.85 0.19
C GLN A 12 1.41 -16.13 -0.20
N ALA A 13 2.45 -16.88 -0.57
CA ALA A 13 3.72 -16.31 -1.01
C ALA A 13 3.63 -15.62 -2.38
N THR A 14 2.72 -16.07 -3.26
CA THR A 14 2.67 -15.63 -4.66
C THR A 14 1.44 -14.80 -5.02
N LYS A 15 0.42 -14.69 -4.15
CA LYS A 15 -0.83 -13.96 -4.45
C LYS A 15 -0.64 -12.51 -4.87
N HIS A 16 0.43 -11.86 -4.39
CA HIS A 16 0.76 -10.49 -4.76
C HIS A 16 1.41 -10.37 -6.15
N ILE A 17 1.89 -11.48 -6.71
CA ILE A 17 2.53 -11.57 -8.04
C ILE A 17 1.47 -11.73 -9.13
N PHE A 18 0.48 -12.58 -8.86
CA PHE A 18 -0.59 -12.94 -9.79
C PHE A 18 -1.85 -12.12 -9.51
N VAL A 19 -1.82 -10.86 -9.94
CA VAL A 19 -2.95 -9.92 -9.85
C VAL A 19 -3.35 -9.48 -11.25
N GLU A 20 -4.65 -9.27 -11.48
CA GLU A 20 -5.23 -8.83 -12.78
C GLU A 20 -4.84 -9.77 -13.94
N GLU A 21 -4.26 -9.23 -15.02
CA GLU A 21 -3.88 -9.99 -16.22
C GLU A 21 -2.86 -11.08 -15.94
N LYS A 22 -2.06 -10.94 -14.88
CA LYS A 22 -1.09 -11.97 -14.49
C LYS A 22 -1.78 -13.20 -13.88
N ALA A 23 -2.93 -13.05 -13.24
CA ALA A 23 -3.72 -14.17 -12.72
C ALA A 23 -4.30 -15.05 -13.84
N LYS A 24 -4.46 -14.49 -15.04
CA LYS A 24 -4.95 -15.20 -16.23
C LYS A 24 -3.86 -15.96 -16.99
N THR A 25 -2.59 -15.86 -16.58
CA THR A 25 -1.51 -16.59 -17.26
C THR A 25 -1.69 -18.09 -17.09
N ARG A 26 -1.49 -18.83 -18.18
CA ARG A 26 -1.43 -20.30 -18.18
C ARG A 26 -0.13 -20.83 -18.78
N ASN A 27 0.83 -19.94 -19.00
CA ASN A 27 2.09 -20.28 -19.65
C ASN A 27 3.21 -20.39 -18.61
N LEU A 28 3.92 -21.52 -18.68
CA LEU A 28 5.02 -21.87 -17.78
C LEU A 28 6.23 -20.94 -17.94
N ALA A 29 6.52 -20.43 -19.14
CA ALA A 29 7.69 -19.58 -19.37
C ALA A 29 7.56 -18.19 -18.71
N PRO A 30 6.44 -17.45 -18.85
CA PRO A 30 6.16 -16.26 -18.05
C PRO A 30 6.12 -16.53 -16.56
N LEU A 31 5.54 -17.66 -16.13
CA LEU A 31 5.52 -18.06 -14.72
C LEU A 31 6.93 -18.19 -14.15
N LYS A 32 7.78 -18.99 -14.80
CA LYS A 32 9.17 -19.21 -14.38
C LYS A 32 9.93 -17.88 -14.29
N ARG A 33 9.72 -16.97 -15.23
CA ARG A 33 10.32 -15.62 -15.19
C ARG A 33 9.85 -14.82 -13.97
N TRP A 34 8.56 -14.83 -13.65
CA TRP A 34 8.04 -14.06 -12.52
C TRP A 34 8.49 -14.63 -11.18
N ILE A 35 8.39 -15.93 -10.96
CA ILE A 35 8.85 -16.57 -9.73
C ILE A 35 10.36 -16.40 -9.54
N ASN A 36 11.16 -16.56 -10.61
CA ASN A 36 12.61 -16.33 -10.57
C ASN A 36 12.98 -14.88 -10.26
N TRP A 37 12.23 -13.91 -10.79
CA TRP A 37 12.40 -12.51 -10.40
C TRP A 37 12.22 -12.29 -8.89
N HIS A 38 11.19 -12.92 -8.31
CA HIS A 38 10.90 -12.82 -6.87
C HIS A 38 11.84 -13.66 -5.99
N LEU A 39 12.59 -14.62 -6.55
CA LEU A 39 13.59 -15.42 -5.83
C LEU A 39 14.83 -14.61 -5.42
N LEU A 40 15.13 -13.51 -6.13
CA LEU A 40 16.32 -12.71 -5.92
C LEU A 40 16.20 -11.68 -4.78
N THR A 41 15.02 -11.53 -4.17
CA THR A 41 14.69 -10.38 -3.30
C THR A 41 14.42 -10.76 -1.83
N GLY A 42 14.86 -11.92 -1.33
CA GLY A 42 14.55 -12.30 0.07
C GLY A 42 13.06 -12.54 0.32
N SER A 43 12.29 -12.75 -0.75
CA SER A 43 10.83 -12.71 -0.70
C SER A 43 10.25 -13.98 -0.05
N PRO A 44 8.97 -13.96 0.37
CA PRO A 44 8.27 -15.17 0.81
C PRO A 44 8.36 -16.34 -0.21
N VAL A 45 8.54 -16.04 -1.50
CA VAL A 45 8.73 -17.02 -2.57
C VAL A 45 10.06 -17.77 -2.41
N GLN A 46 11.12 -17.08 -1.98
CA GLN A 46 12.42 -17.73 -1.74
C GLN A 46 12.32 -18.75 -0.61
N ARG A 47 11.58 -18.43 0.46
CA ARG A 47 11.40 -19.35 1.60
C ARG A 47 10.71 -20.65 1.17
N ILE A 48 9.64 -20.57 0.39
CA ILE A 48 8.91 -21.77 -0.04
C ILE A 48 9.70 -22.60 -1.07
N VAL A 49 10.46 -21.96 -1.96
CA VAL A 49 11.31 -22.66 -2.93
C VAL A 49 12.47 -23.37 -2.24
N THR A 50 13.10 -22.75 -1.24
CA THR A 50 14.13 -23.40 -0.42
C THR A 50 13.55 -24.56 0.40
N GLN A 51 12.31 -24.44 0.87
CA GLN A 51 11.69 -25.44 1.75
C GLN A 51 11.15 -26.67 1.00
N TYR A 52 10.61 -26.48 -0.21
CA TYR A 52 9.89 -27.54 -0.93
C TYR A 52 10.48 -27.88 -2.30
N GLY A 53 11.50 -27.15 -2.75
CA GLY A 53 12.05 -27.26 -4.09
C GLY A 53 11.31 -26.39 -5.10
N ASP A 54 12.02 -26.00 -6.16
CA ASP A 54 11.51 -25.14 -7.21
C ASP A 54 10.42 -25.83 -8.04
N GLU A 55 10.64 -27.08 -8.42
CA GLU A 55 9.70 -27.83 -9.28
C GLU A 55 8.32 -28.02 -8.63
N ALA A 56 8.28 -28.29 -7.32
CA ALA A 56 7.03 -28.46 -6.58
C ALA A 56 6.25 -27.13 -6.47
N VAL A 57 6.96 -26.01 -6.25
CA VAL A 57 6.37 -24.67 -6.24
C VAL A 57 5.82 -24.29 -7.61
N TYR A 58 6.56 -24.57 -8.68
CA TYR A 58 6.09 -24.29 -10.05
C TYR A 58 4.83 -25.07 -10.38
N HIS A 59 4.82 -26.37 -10.07
CA HIS A 59 3.68 -27.24 -10.32
C HIS A 59 2.43 -26.76 -9.58
N SER A 60 2.56 -26.46 -8.28
CA SER A 60 1.45 -25.96 -7.47
C SER A 60 0.91 -24.62 -7.97
N VAL A 61 1.78 -23.65 -8.25
CA VAL A 61 1.32 -22.34 -8.75
C VAL A 61 0.67 -22.47 -10.13
N MET A 62 1.15 -23.38 -10.98
CA MET A 62 0.47 -23.70 -12.25
C MET A 62 -0.92 -24.25 -12.05
N GLN A 63 -1.09 -25.16 -11.09
CA GLN A 63 -2.39 -25.74 -10.78
C GLN A 63 -3.35 -24.68 -10.21
N LEU A 64 -2.88 -23.84 -9.29
CA LEU A 64 -3.66 -22.73 -8.74
C LEU A 64 -4.08 -21.69 -9.80
N LEU A 65 -3.21 -21.42 -10.78
CA LEU A 65 -3.56 -20.59 -11.93
C LEU A 65 -4.60 -21.28 -12.81
N ALA A 66 -4.41 -22.56 -13.16
CA ALA A 66 -5.38 -23.33 -13.94
C ALA A 66 -6.78 -23.30 -13.29
N ASP A 67 -6.80 -23.43 -11.96
CA ASP A 67 -8.00 -23.44 -11.12
C ASP A 67 -8.57 -22.04 -10.84
N LYS A 68 -8.03 -20.99 -11.47
CA LYS A 68 -8.48 -19.58 -11.38
C LYS A 68 -8.47 -19.01 -9.95
N VAL A 69 -7.67 -19.60 -9.06
CA VAL A 69 -7.62 -19.23 -7.64
C VAL A 69 -7.11 -17.79 -7.46
N TYR A 70 -6.22 -17.33 -8.34
CA TYR A 70 -5.70 -15.95 -8.31
C TYR A 70 -6.65 -14.93 -8.95
N GLU A 71 -7.65 -15.38 -9.72
CA GLU A 71 -8.58 -14.48 -10.42
C GLU A 71 -9.76 -14.06 -9.54
N SER A 72 -10.09 -14.85 -8.51
CA SER A 72 -11.24 -14.59 -7.65
C SER A 72 -10.92 -14.87 -6.19
N THR A 73 -11.11 -13.85 -5.36
CA THR A 73 -11.04 -13.97 -3.90
C THR A 73 -12.08 -14.96 -3.36
N SER A 74 -13.21 -15.13 -4.04
CA SER A 74 -14.21 -16.13 -3.67
C SER A 74 -13.71 -17.56 -3.95
N ILE A 75 -13.08 -17.80 -5.10
CA ILE A 75 -12.48 -19.11 -5.43
C ILE A 75 -11.33 -19.42 -4.47
N ALA A 76 -10.49 -18.43 -4.15
CA ALA A 76 -9.45 -18.57 -3.14
C ALA A 76 -10.02 -18.86 -1.74
N GLY A 77 -11.12 -18.19 -1.37
CA GLY A 77 -11.83 -18.42 -0.11
C GLY A 77 -12.44 -19.81 0.01
N GLN A 78 -12.95 -20.36 -1.08
CA GLN A 78 -13.46 -21.74 -1.11
C GLN A 78 -12.35 -22.78 -0.98
N ARG A 79 -11.19 -22.53 -1.59
CA ARG A 79 -10.06 -23.47 -1.58
C ARG A 79 -9.22 -23.39 -0.31
N PHE A 80 -9.15 -22.22 0.32
CA PHE A 80 -8.37 -21.96 1.52
C PHE A 80 -9.18 -21.21 2.58
N PRO A 81 -10.27 -21.80 3.11
CA PRO A 81 -11.19 -21.12 4.04
C PRO A 81 -10.46 -20.49 5.24
N ASP A 82 -9.50 -21.20 5.84
CA ASP A 82 -8.70 -20.73 6.97
C ASP A 82 -7.97 -19.39 6.72
N LEU A 83 -7.60 -19.08 5.46
CA LEU A 83 -6.95 -17.82 5.12
C LEU A 83 -7.91 -16.62 5.16
N PHE A 84 -9.23 -16.88 5.10
CA PHE A 84 -10.27 -15.86 4.97
C PHE A 84 -11.24 -15.83 6.16
N GLU A 85 -11.28 -16.84 7.02
CA GLU A 85 -12.14 -16.87 8.22
C GLU A 85 -11.95 -15.65 9.14
N SER A 86 -10.72 -15.16 9.30
CA SER A 86 -10.41 -13.92 10.04
C SER A 86 -11.09 -12.68 9.43
N SER A 87 -11.28 -12.65 8.11
CA SER A 87 -11.95 -11.56 7.39
C SER A 87 -13.47 -11.69 7.48
N THR A 88 -14.00 -12.91 7.49
CA THR A 88 -15.44 -13.17 7.64
C THR A 88 -15.92 -12.75 9.03
N ALA A 89 -15.23 -13.18 10.08
CA ALA A 89 -15.55 -12.78 11.46
C ALA A 89 -15.47 -11.25 11.65
N GLN A 90 -14.46 -10.59 11.07
CA GLN A 90 -14.32 -9.13 11.13
C GLN A 90 -15.40 -8.39 10.32
N THR A 91 -15.83 -8.96 9.19
CA THR A 91 -16.89 -8.37 8.35
C THR A 91 -18.24 -8.49 9.02
N THR A 92 -18.54 -9.65 9.63
CA THR A 92 -19.75 -9.86 10.44
C THR A 92 -19.77 -8.96 11.67
N ALA A 93 -18.64 -8.83 12.39
CA ALA A 93 -18.54 -7.93 13.55
C ALA A 93 -18.74 -6.45 13.16
N ARG A 94 -18.20 -6.02 12.01
CA ARG A 94 -18.43 -4.67 11.48
C ARG A 94 -19.87 -4.45 11.05
N ALA A 95 -20.53 -5.45 10.48
CA ALA A 95 -21.94 -5.37 10.13
C ALA A 95 -22.82 -5.24 11.39
N GLN A 96 -22.56 -6.04 12.42
CA GLN A 96 -23.26 -5.98 13.71
C GLN A 96 -23.06 -4.63 14.41
N LEU A 97 -21.84 -4.09 14.42
CA LEU A 97 -21.57 -2.76 14.99
C LEU A 97 -22.33 -1.65 14.27
N ARG A 98 -22.44 -1.73 12.94
CA ARG A 98 -23.19 -0.74 12.14
C ARG A 98 -24.69 -0.84 12.41
N GLU A 99 -25.23 -2.05 12.48
CA GLU A 99 -26.64 -2.28 12.79
C GLU A 99 -26.99 -1.79 14.21
N GLN A 100 -26.11 -2.05 15.18
CA GLN A 100 -26.27 -1.56 16.55
C GLN A 100 -26.17 -0.02 16.63
N ALA A 101 -25.29 0.60 15.84
CA ALA A 101 -25.21 2.06 15.74
C ALA A 101 -26.52 2.65 15.16
N THR A 102 -27.05 2.08 14.09
CA THR A 102 -28.34 2.53 13.51
C THR A 102 -29.51 2.36 14.47
N LYS A 103 -29.54 1.26 15.23
CA LYS A 103 -30.59 1.02 16.23
C LYS A 103 -30.48 1.96 17.44
N SER A 104 -29.25 2.26 17.87
CA SER A 104 -29.00 3.23 18.94
C SER A 104 -29.33 4.66 18.53
N GLU A 105 -29.03 5.05 17.30
CA GLU A 105 -29.37 6.36 16.74
C GLU A 105 -30.90 6.53 16.66
N GLN A 106 -31.61 5.52 16.17
CA GLN A 106 -33.08 5.50 16.15
C GLN A 106 -33.68 5.57 17.58
N ALA A 107 -33.06 4.89 18.54
CA ALA A 107 -33.51 4.90 19.94
C ALA A 107 -33.35 6.28 20.59
N MET A 108 -32.24 6.99 20.35
CA MET A 108 -32.07 8.36 20.85
C MET A 108 -33.04 9.35 20.20
N LEU A 109 -33.32 9.18 18.91
CA LEU A 109 -34.32 10.02 18.21
C LEU A 109 -35.73 9.81 18.77
N ASN A 110 -36.10 8.57 19.10
CA ASN A 110 -37.39 8.27 19.70
C ASN A 110 -37.50 8.78 21.14
N ASP A 111 -36.42 8.73 21.92
CA ASP A 111 -36.37 9.26 23.29
C ASP A 111 -36.62 10.78 23.32
N ILE A 112 -35.98 11.53 22.42
CA ILE A 112 -36.22 12.98 22.25
C ILE A 112 -37.67 13.28 21.85
N THR A 113 -38.31 12.37 21.10
CA THR A 113 -39.71 12.53 20.67
C THR A 113 -40.69 12.26 21.83
N LEU A 114 -40.30 11.47 22.84
CA LEU A 114 -41.12 11.17 24.02
C LEU A 114 -40.98 12.23 25.13
N THR A 115 -39.87 12.98 25.19
CA THR A 115 -39.65 14.02 26.23
C THR A 115 -40.41 15.34 25.97
N TYR A 116 -41.15 15.45 24.87
CA TYR A 116 -41.92 16.67 24.50
C TYR A 116 -43.41 16.40 24.29
N HIS A 117 -44.05 15.57 25.13
CA HIS A 117 -45.51 15.42 25.05
C HIS A 117 -46.31 15.57 26.35
N ASP A 118 -45.83 16.36 27.30
CA ASP A 118 -46.70 16.78 28.41
C ASP A 118 -46.38 18.21 28.86
N ASP A 119 -46.77 19.19 28.04
CA ASP A 119 -47.65 20.27 28.51
C ASP A 119 -48.04 21.23 27.38
N SER A 120 -49.35 21.44 27.24
CA SER A 120 -50.02 22.68 26.87
C SER A 120 -49.61 23.36 25.54
N GLN A 121 -50.36 23.18 24.45
CA GLN A 121 -51.37 24.15 24.00
C GLN A 121 -50.95 25.62 24.18
N ASP A 122 -50.38 26.22 23.12
CA ASP A 122 -51.03 27.37 22.49
C ASP A 122 -50.44 27.70 21.11
N ALA A 123 -51.39 27.80 20.18
CA ALA A 123 -51.39 28.35 18.83
C ALA A 123 -50.10 28.99 18.26
N PHE A 124 -49.65 28.46 17.12
CA PHE A 124 -49.70 29.26 15.89
C PHE A 124 -49.95 28.34 14.68
N ASP A 125 -51.12 28.54 14.09
CA ASP A 125 -51.70 27.75 13.02
C ASP A 125 -51.18 28.26 11.66
N SER A 126 -50.60 27.36 10.87
CA SER A 126 -50.46 27.48 9.41
C SER A 126 -50.10 26.12 8.82
N ALA A 127 -51.10 25.23 8.83
CA ALA A 127 -51.32 24.29 7.73
C ALA A 127 -52.05 25.05 6.61
N GLU A 128 -51.95 24.79 5.31
CA GLU A 128 -51.18 23.86 4.49
C GLU A 128 -51.76 24.10 3.09
N THR A 129 -50.96 24.22 2.04
CA THR A 129 -51.37 23.66 0.73
C THR A 129 -50.14 23.24 -0.06
N THR A 130 -49.78 21.98 0.20
CA THR A 130 -49.25 20.96 -0.69
C THR A 130 -49.22 21.24 -2.21
N ALA A 131 -48.02 21.12 -2.78
CA ALA A 131 -47.84 20.59 -4.14
C ALA A 131 -46.49 19.85 -4.25
N ALA A 132 -46.60 18.52 -4.26
CA ALA A 132 -45.67 17.46 -4.69
C ALA A 132 -44.23 17.83 -5.09
N VAL A 133 -43.25 17.29 -4.36
CA VAL A 133 -41.93 16.95 -4.90
C VAL A 133 -41.60 15.48 -4.56
N TYR A 134 -41.79 14.61 -5.54
CA TYR A 134 -41.27 13.25 -5.54
C TYR A 134 -39.78 13.28 -5.90
N GLY A 135 -38.96 12.61 -5.09
CA GLY A 135 -37.76 11.86 -5.49
C GLY A 135 -36.54 12.66 -5.97
N THR A 136 -35.44 12.55 -5.22
CA THR A 136 -34.13 11.98 -5.63
C THR A 136 -33.04 12.66 -4.80
N SER A 137 -32.53 11.92 -3.81
CA SER A 137 -31.33 12.28 -3.06
C SER A 137 -30.11 11.98 -3.93
N ASP A 138 -29.62 12.96 -4.69
CA ASP A 138 -28.27 12.92 -5.25
C ASP A 138 -27.33 13.70 -4.34
N SER A 139 -26.59 12.93 -3.55
CA SER A 139 -25.52 13.35 -2.67
C SER A 139 -24.48 14.17 -3.42
N SER A 140 -24.31 15.40 -2.96
CA SER A 140 -23.27 16.35 -3.34
C SER A 140 -21.88 15.70 -3.34
N SER A 141 -21.30 15.70 -4.52
CA SER A 141 -19.94 15.28 -4.84
C SER A 141 -18.91 16.11 -4.08
N ASN A 142 -18.04 15.46 -3.32
CA ASN A 142 -16.82 16.07 -2.79
C ASN A 142 -15.64 15.62 -3.69
N PRO A 143 -15.17 16.44 -4.65
CA PRO A 143 -14.23 16.00 -5.70
C PRO A 143 -12.76 15.89 -5.24
N SER A 144 -12.44 16.28 -4.01
CA SER A 144 -11.06 16.36 -3.52
C SER A 144 -10.45 14.99 -3.19
N ALA A 145 -11.20 14.03 -2.66
CA ALA A 145 -10.63 12.75 -2.21
C ALA A 145 -10.41 11.71 -3.34
N VAL A 146 -11.07 11.88 -4.49
CA VAL A 146 -10.97 10.95 -5.64
C VAL A 146 -9.84 11.36 -6.59
N SER A 147 -9.47 12.64 -6.63
CA SER A 147 -8.37 13.17 -7.47
C SER A 147 -6.98 12.70 -6.99
N TYR A 148 -6.73 12.69 -5.68
CA TYR A 148 -5.43 12.25 -5.12
C TYR A 148 -5.17 10.74 -5.22
N ARG A 149 -6.22 9.94 -5.48
CA ARG A 149 -6.10 8.51 -5.72
C ARG A 149 -5.84 8.15 -7.18
N ALA A 150 -6.20 9.01 -8.14
CA ALA A 150 -6.06 8.71 -9.58
C ALA A 150 -4.73 9.20 -10.19
N SER A 151 -4.14 10.28 -9.66
CA SER A 151 -2.87 10.83 -10.17
C SER A 151 -1.64 9.99 -9.82
N THR A 152 -1.72 9.16 -8.77
CA THR A 152 -0.65 8.26 -8.34
C THR A 152 -0.51 7.01 -9.22
N TYR A 153 -1.56 6.62 -9.97
CA TYR A 153 -1.53 5.46 -10.89
C TYR A 153 -1.08 5.81 -12.33
N ARG A 154 -1.19 7.07 -12.76
CA ARG A 154 -0.72 7.48 -14.10
C ARG A 154 0.80 7.65 -14.20
N GLU A 155 1.45 8.00 -13.09
CA GLU A 155 2.90 8.25 -13.08
C GLU A 155 3.68 6.96 -12.80
N THR A 156 3.13 6.06 -11.99
CA THR A 156 3.73 4.74 -11.73
C THR A 156 3.73 3.85 -12.98
N THR A 157 2.75 3.99 -13.87
CA THR A 157 2.69 3.29 -15.16
C THR A 157 3.70 3.82 -16.19
N LYS A 158 4.07 5.11 -16.13
CA LYS A 158 5.15 5.69 -16.95
C LYS A 158 6.53 5.22 -16.48
N ILE A 159 6.74 5.14 -15.17
CA ILE A 159 7.99 4.62 -14.56
C ILE A 159 8.14 3.12 -14.86
N LEU A 160 7.05 2.35 -14.77
CA LEU A 160 7.05 0.92 -15.16
C LEU A 160 7.35 0.72 -16.65
N LYS A 161 6.87 1.61 -17.53
CA LYS A 161 7.23 1.58 -18.95
C LYS A 161 8.71 1.88 -19.18
N LEU A 162 9.29 2.87 -18.48
CA LEU A 162 10.73 3.16 -18.57
C LEU A 162 11.60 1.99 -18.07
N THR A 163 11.18 1.29 -17.01
CA THR A 163 11.88 0.08 -16.54
C THR A 163 11.89 -1.07 -17.55
N TYR A 164 10.87 -1.17 -18.40
CA TYR A 164 10.77 -2.23 -19.42
C TYR A 164 11.73 -2.01 -20.60
N TYR A 165 11.92 -0.77 -21.05
CA TYR A 165 12.82 -0.47 -22.17
C TYR A 165 14.32 -0.59 -21.81
N GLN A 166 14.70 -0.35 -20.55
CA GLN A 166 16.10 -0.34 -20.09
C GLN A 166 16.60 -1.73 -19.60
N TYR A 167 15.70 -2.63 -19.20
CA TYR A 167 16.02 -4.03 -18.83
C TYR A 167 16.78 -4.80 -19.92
N ARG A 168 16.73 -4.33 -21.17
CA ARG A 168 17.37 -4.94 -22.34
C ARG A 168 18.89 -4.68 -22.45
N ARG A 169 19.49 -3.84 -21.59
CA ARG A 169 20.88 -3.35 -21.75
C ARG A 169 21.94 -3.88 -20.77
N GLY A 170 21.57 -4.63 -19.73
CA GLY A 170 22.53 -5.40 -18.91
C GLY A 170 22.94 -4.82 -17.54
N ASP A 171 22.59 -3.58 -17.19
CA ASP A 171 22.89 -2.95 -15.88
C ASP A 171 21.72 -3.01 -14.87
N SER A 172 20.81 -3.95 -15.10
CA SER A 172 19.45 -3.93 -14.54
C SER A 172 19.37 -3.99 -13.01
N LYS A 173 20.37 -4.55 -12.31
CA LYS A 173 20.34 -4.66 -10.84
C LYS A 173 20.62 -3.32 -10.14
N LEU A 174 21.58 -2.55 -10.62
CA LEU A 174 21.93 -1.24 -10.04
C LEU A 174 20.81 -0.23 -10.27
N LEU A 175 20.25 -0.21 -11.48
CA LEU A 175 19.16 0.70 -11.83
C LEU A 175 17.86 0.37 -11.09
N VAL A 176 17.52 -0.90 -10.91
CA VAL A 176 16.32 -1.30 -10.14
C VAL A 176 16.48 -0.91 -8.66
N GLY A 177 17.67 -1.10 -8.09
CA GLY A 177 17.96 -0.64 -6.72
C GLY A 177 17.82 0.88 -6.57
N LEU A 178 18.33 1.64 -7.54
CA LEU A 178 18.23 3.10 -7.58
C LEU A 178 16.78 3.59 -7.66
N LEU A 179 15.98 2.99 -8.54
CA LEU A 179 14.56 3.33 -8.70
C LEU A 179 13.72 2.99 -7.47
N LEU A 180 14.02 1.88 -6.79
CA LEU A 180 13.41 1.54 -5.51
C LEU A 180 13.78 2.58 -4.44
N SER A 181 15.04 3.03 -4.40
CA SER A 181 15.45 4.07 -3.46
C SER A 181 14.72 5.40 -3.72
N ILE A 182 14.57 5.82 -4.98
CA ILE A 182 13.84 7.04 -5.33
C ILE A 182 12.36 6.94 -4.95
N ALA A 183 11.74 5.78 -5.13
CA ALA A 183 10.37 5.54 -4.68
C ALA A 183 10.27 5.68 -3.15
N HIS A 184 11.27 5.20 -2.41
CA HIS A 184 11.34 5.33 -0.96
C HIS A 184 11.55 6.79 -0.52
N ILE A 185 12.43 7.54 -1.18
CA ILE A 185 12.61 8.99 -0.96
C ILE A 185 11.29 9.73 -1.14
N ARG A 186 10.61 9.47 -2.26
CA ARG A 186 9.31 10.10 -2.56
C ARG A 186 8.26 9.75 -1.50
N HIS A 187 8.15 8.48 -1.11
CA HIS A 187 7.19 8.05 -0.09
C HIS A 187 7.45 8.75 1.25
N THR A 188 8.71 8.79 1.69
CA THR A 188 9.12 9.47 2.92
C THR A 188 8.82 10.96 2.87
N ALA A 189 9.18 11.65 1.78
CA ALA A 189 8.96 13.08 1.63
C ALA A 189 7.47 13.45 1.56
N VAL A 190 6.69 12.73 0.74
CA VAL A 190 5.25 12.98 0.54
C VAL A 190 4.46 12.75 1.82
N HIS A 191 4.80 11.71 2.59
CA HIS A 191 4.13 11.42 3.86
C HIS A 191 4.83 12.04 5.08
N ARG A 192 5.88 12.86 4.86
CA ARG A 192 6.67 13.53 5.90
C ARG A 192 7.11 12.57 7.01
N LEU A 193 7.51 11.37 6.62
CA LEU A 193 7.97 10.36 7.58
C LEU A 193 9.27 10.82 8.24
N ARG A 194 9.42 10.50 9.52
CA ARG A 194 10.66 10.79 10.25
C ARG A 194 11.81 9.97 9.65
N THR A 195 12.92 10.63 9.37
CA THR A 195 14.19 10.02 8.98
C THR A 195 15.29 10.41 9.98
N ASN A 196 16.36 9.63 10.02
CA ASN A 196 17.57 9.95 10.80
C ASN A 196 18.69 10.44 9.86
N SER A 197 19.82 10.86 10.43
CA SER A 197 20.97 11.36 9.66
C SER A 197 21.48 10.36 8.63
N ILE A 198 21.57 9.09 9.00
CA ILE A 198 22.01 7.99 8.12
C ILE A 198 21.05 7.83 6.92
N GLY A 199 19.74 7.86 7.18
CA GLY A 199 18.73 7.77 6.14
C GLY A 199 18.71 8.99 5.22
N LEU A 200 18.96 10.18 5.78
CA LEU A 200 19.07 11.42 5.00
C LEU A 200 20.30 11.38 4.07
N GLU A 201 21.48 11.01 4.59
CA GLU A 201 22.69 10.85 3.78
C GLU A 201 22.49 9.84 2.65
N ARG A 202 21.82 8.72 2.94
CA ARG A 202 21.48 7.70 1.95
C ARG A 202 20.58 8.26 0.84
N PHE A 203 19.56 9.04 1.20
CA PHE A 203 18.66 9.65 0.22
C PHE A 203 19.40 10.62 -0.71
N LEU A 204 20.31 11.41 -0.16
CA LEU A 204 21.09 12.36 -0.96
C LEU A 204 22.05 11.63 -1.91
N ALA A 205 22.76 10.61 -1.43
CA ALA A 205 23.65 9.79 -2.25
C ALA A 205 22.90 9.04 -3.37
N ASP A 206 21.72 8.50 -3.08
CA ASP A 206 20.90 7.81 -4.08
C ASP A 206 20.30 8.80 -5.10
N THR A 207 20.01 10.04 -4.70
CA THR A 207 19.53 11.09 -5.63
C THR A 207 20.66 11.60 -6.53
N GLU A 208 21.88 11.75 -6.00
CA GLU A 208 23.07 12.15 -6.76
C GLU A 208 23.44 11.10 -7.82
N ASN A 209 23.41 9.81 -7.44
CA ASN A 209 23.61 8.71 -8.37
C ASN A 209 22.57 8.72 -9.50
N LEU A 210 21.31 9.05 -9.20
CA LEU A 210 20.28 9.21 -10.23
C LEU A 210 20.60 10.36 -11.18
N ALA A 211 20.91 11.55 -10.66
CA ALA A 211 21.23 12.70 -11.48
C ALA A 211 22.43 12.41 -12.41
N THR A 212 23.43 11.70 -11.89
CA THR A 212 24.60 11.23 -12.65
C THR A 212 24.21 10.26 -13.76
N VAL A 213 23.37 9.25 -13.46
CA VAL A 213 22.89 8.28 -14.46
C VAL A 213 22.03 8.94 -15.54
N LEU A 214 21.28 9.98 -15.19
CA LEU A 214 20.48 10.76 -16.13
C LEU A 214 21.32 11.75 -16.95
N GLY A 215 22.60 11.92 -16.63
CA GLY A 215 23.50 12.87 -17.28
C GLY A 215 23.17 14.34 -16.97
N ASP A 216 22.52 14.59 -15.84
CA ASP A 216 22.05 15.91 -15.46
C ASP A 216 23.05 16.64 -14.56
N ASN A 217 24.06 17.24 -15.19
CA ASN A 217 25.20 17.84 -14.49
C ASN A 217 24.81 18.98 -13.54
N ILE A 218 23.75 19.74 -13.86
CA ILE A 218 23.30 20.86 -13.03
C ILE A 218 22.73 20.35 -11.71
N TYR A 219 21.85 19.35 -11.78
CA TYR A 219 21.26 18.79 -10.59
C TYR A 219 22.25 17.93 -9.81
N THR A 220 23.16 17.21 -10.48
CA THR A 220 24.24 16.49 -9.80
C THR A 220 25.04 17.46 -8.93
N GLU A 221 25.54 18.57 -9.48
CA GLU A 221 26.35 19.54 -8.72
C GLU A 221 25.57 20.23 -7.59
N ALA A 222 24.27 20.50 -7.80
CA ALA A 222 23.40 21.04 -6.76
C ALA A 222 23.19 20.04 -5.61
N ILE A 223 22.99 18.76 -5.92
CA ILE A 223 22.80 17.70 -4.93
C ILE A 223 24.11 17.44 -4.18
N SER A 224 25.26 17.42 -4.85
CA SER A 224 26.57 17.26 -4.18
C SER A 224 26.82 18.38 -3.18
N ARG A 225 26.49 19.63 -3.52
CA ARG A 225 26.58 20.76 -2.58
C ARG A 225 25.67 20.58 -1.37
N LEU A 226 24.42 20.20 -1.60
CA LEU A 226 23.46 19.94 -0.53
C LEU A 226 23.91 18.79 0.38
N TYR A 227 24.57 17.76 -0.18
CA TYR A 227 25.17 16.67 0.58
C TYR A 227 26.28 17.14 1.51
N LEU A 228 27.20 17.97 1.00
CA LEU A 228 28.29 18.53 1.80
C LEU A 228 27.78 19.42 2.94
N ASP A 229 26.79 20.28 2.67
CA ASP A 229 26.17 21.14 3.68
C ASP A 229 25.45 20.31 4.76
N ALA A 230 24.74 19.24 4.36
CA ALA A 230 24.08 18.32 5.29
C ALA A 230 25.09 17.60 6.19
N GLN A 231 26.23 17.15 5.64
CA GLN A 231 27.29 16.53 6.43
C GLN A 231 27.92 17.51 7.43
N SER A 232 28.21 18.75 7.01
CA SER A 232 28.77 19.78 7.89
C SER A 232 27.83 20.08 9.07
N THR A 233 26.54 20.30 8.79
CA THR A 233 25.54 20.56 9.83
C THR A 233 25.34 19.37 10.76
N LEU A 234 25.37 18.13 10.26
CA LEU A 234 25.31 16.94 11.10
C LEU A 234 26.54 16.78 12.01
N ALA A 235 27.73 17.13 11.51
CA ALA A 235 28.95 17.12 12.31
C ALA A 235 28.88 18.14 13.46
N GLU A 236 28.46 19.37 13.16
CA GLU A 236 28.25 20.43 14.16
C GLU A 236 27.22 20.01 15.23
N LEU A 237 26.07 19.46 14.81
CA LEU A 237 25.04 18.97 15.74
C LEU A 237 25.58 17.86 16.65
N THR A 238 26.41 16.98 16.11
CA THR A 238 27.05 15.90 16.87
C THR A 238 28.02 16.45 17.91
N GLN A 239 28.83 17.45 17.54
CA GLN A 239 29.74 18.12 18.45
C GLN A 239 28.98 18.86 19.57
N ASN A 240 27.96 19.64 19.20
CA ASN A 240 27.14 20.40 20.15
C ASN A 240 26.44 19.48 21.16
N LYS A 241 25.91 18.34 20.69
CA LYS A 241 25.35 17.31 21.57
C LYS A 241 26.38 16.83 22.60
N GLY A 242 27.62 16.60 22.20
CA GLY A 242 28.70 16.19 23.09
C GLY A 242 29.02 17.25 24.16
N ILE A 243 29.10 18.52 23.76
CA ILE A 243 29.36 19.64 24.68
C ILE A 243 28.25 19.76 25.73
N ILE A 244 26.98 19.71 25.30
CA ILE A 244 25.83 19.82 26.21
C ILE A 244 25.81 18.65 27.19
N GLN A 245 26.07 17.43 26.72
CA GLN A 245 26.15 16.25 27.61
C GLN A 245 27.27 16.37 28.65
N LEU A 246 28.40 16.96 28.30
CA LEU A 246 29.49 17.23 29.24
C LEU A 246 29.14 18.30 30.27
N GLN A 247 28.42 19.36 29.86
CA GLN A 247 27.95 20.40 30.77
C GLN A 247 26.90 19.86 31.75
N LEU A 248 25.96 19.04 31.28
CA LEU A 248 24.91 18.46 32.11
C LEU A 248 25.45 17.49 33.18
N ARG A 249 26.59 16.85 32.93
CA ARG A 249 27.26 15.96 33.91
C ARG A 249 28.04 16.72 34.98
N LYS A 250 28.31 18.01 34.76
CA LYS A 250 29.09 18.87 35.67
C LYS A 250 28.20 19.73 36.57
N ALA A 251 26.88 19.78 36.30
CA ALA A 251 25.86 20.43 37.13
C ALA A 251 25.20 19.41 38.05
#